data_AF-A0A6N7PWT1-F1
#
_entry.id   AF-A0A6N7PWT1-F1
#
_cell.length_a   1.000
_cell.length_b   1.000
_cell.length_c   1.000
_cell.angle_alpha   90.00
_cell.angle_beta   90.00
_cell.angle_gamma   90.00
#
_symmetry.space_group_name_H-M   'P 1'
#
loop_
_entity.id
_entity.type
_entity.pdbx_description
1 polymer ?
#
loop_
_entity_poly.entity_id
_entity_poly.type
_entity_poly.pdbx_seq_one_letter_code
_entity_poly.pdbx_strand_id
1 'polypeptide(L)'
;MLFAISILAPCITLGCRSAPRAERACPAGFRADEARRATILAKLGEAPVGADTRDRALAKEKVTFCFGRLGVSSVTTSGVVLVDEALATSEAAARVGHLLTHVAEGLRVEPREGSDESCEVVTTRALAAEAKALSIELGLRRAFGVSPADARVRYAFESDFWATPEQAREALVLAYLRAHPDGAPGIDALASGYARRCREARDASSAR
;
A
#
# COMPACT_ATOMS: atom_id res chain seq x y z
N MET A 1 52.71 33.37 -48.97
CA MET A 1 53.09 31.98 -48.62
C MET A 1 52.41 31.64 -47.29
N LEU A 2 51.71 30.50 -47.28
CA LEU A 2 51.12 29.77 -46.15
C LEU A 2 49.85 30.30 -45.43
N PHE A 3 48.80 29.47 -45.58
CA PHE A 3 47.59 29.32 -44.77
C PHE A 3 47.90 28.86 -43.33
N ALA A 4 47.07 29.27 -42.37
CA ALA A 4 46.76 28.46 -41.18
C ALA A 4 45.35 28.75 -40.66
N ILE A 5 44.48 27.74 -40.79
CA ILE A 5 43.13 27.60 -40.23
C ILE A 5 43.27 26.84 -38.90
N SER A 6 42.59 27.25 -37.82
CA SER A 6 42.32 26.42 -36.63
C SER A 6 41.16 27.06 -35.84
N ILE A 7 39.90 26.72 -36.16
CA ILE A 7 39.05 25.69 -35.54
C ILE A 7 38.55 26.07 -34.13
N LEU A 8 37.32 26.57 -34.10
CA LEU A 8 36.42 26.61 -32.95
C LEU A 8 36.09 25.17 -32.54
N ALA A 9 36.34 24.81 -31.28
CA ALA A 9 35.83 23.58 -30.68
C ALA A 9 34.45 23.86 -30.04
N PRO A 10 33.37 23.20 -30.50
CA PRO A 10 32.12 23.19 -29.73
C PRO A 10 32.21 22.12 -28.64
N CYS A 11 32.08 22.54 -27.38
CA CYS A 11 31.73 21.65 -26.27
C CYS A 11 30.35 21.06 -26.53
N ILE A 12 30.30 19.84 -27.07
CA ILE A 12 29.10 19.03 -27.14
C ILE A 12 28.79 18.54 -25.73
N THR A 13 27.80 19.14 -25.09
CA THR A 13 27.19 18.62 -23.87
C THR A 13 26.45 17.33 -24.20
N LEU A 14 27.15 16.19 -24.08
CA LEU A 14 26.51 14.87 -24.09
C LEU A 14 25.64 14.77 -22.82
N GLY A 15 24.38 15.18 -22.94
CA GLY A 15 23.37 14.93 -21.94
C GLY A 15 23.20 13.42 -21.80
N CYS A 16 23.59 12.88 -20.64
CA CYS A 16 23.14 11.58 -20.17
C CYS A 16 21.61 11.62 -20.07
N ARG A 17 20.90 11.33 -21.15
CA ARG A 17 19.48 10.98 -21.11
C ARG A 17 19.40 9.62 -20.43
N SER A 18 19.16 9.63 -19.12
CA SER A 18 18.65 8.46 -18.42
C SER A 18 17.46 7.92 -19.21
N ALA A 19 17.59 6.70 -19.75
CA ALA A 19 16.49 6.03 -20.42
C ALA A 19 15.29 6.01 -19.45
N PRO A 20 14.06 6.35 -19.89
CA PRO A 20 12.90 6.24 -19.03
C PRO A 20 12.75 4.78 -18.61
N ARG A 21 13.00 4.51 -17.32
CA ARG A 21 12.74 3.20 -16.70
C ARG A 21 11.27 2.87 -16.99
N ALA A 22 11.03 1.76 -17.70
CA ALA A 22 9.70 1.33 -18.14
C ALA A 22 8.68 1.56 -17.03
N GLU A 23 7.69 2.39 -17.31
CA GLU A 23 6.58 2.66 -16.42
C GLU A 23 5.91 1.31 -16.13
N ARG A 24 5.72 0.96 -14.84
CA ARG A 24 5.12 -0.33 -14.48
C ARG A 24 3.69 -0.32 -15.01
N ALA A 25 3.44 -1.07 -16.09
CA ALA A 25 2.13 -1.15 -16.71
C ALA A 25 1.11 -1.79 -15.74
N CYS A 26 -0.15 -1.37 -15.84
CA CYS A 26 -1.21 -1.99 -15.06
C CYS A 26 -1.40 -3.46 -15.45
N PRO A 27 -1.65 -4.36 -14.48
CA PRO A 27 -1.99 -5.75 -14.78
C PRO A 27 -3.21 -5.88 -15.68
N ALA A 28 -3.35 -7.03 -16.36
CA ALA A 28 -4.51 -7.31 -17.20
C ALA A 28 -5.83 -7.14 -16.42
N GLY A 29 -6.81 -6.47 -17.04
CA GLY A 29 -8.08 -6.12 -16.39
C GLY A 29 -8.06 -4.83 -15.58
N PHE A 30 -6.91 -4.17 -15.46
CA PHE A 30 -6.76 -2.87 -14.80
C PHE A 30 -6.27 -1.81 -15.78
N ARG A 31 -6.54 -0.55 -15.45
CA ARG A 31 -6.08 0.61 -16.23
C ARG A 31 -5.47 1.68 -15.34
N ALA A 32 -4.53 2.44 -15.90
CA ALA A 32 -4.10 3.69 -15.30
C ALA A 32 -5.21 4.74 -15.46
N ASP A 33 -5.44 5.56 -14.44
CA ASP A 33 -6.37 6.68 -14.47
C ASP A 33 -5.79 7.80 -13.61
N GLU A 34 -5.05 8.70 -14.26
CA GLU A 34 -4.31 9.76 -13.55
C GLU A 34 -5.25 10.78 -12.91
N ALA A 35 -6.38 11.08 -13.55
CA ALA A 35 -7.37 12.00 -13.00
C ALA A 35 -7.98 11.42 -11.71
N ARG A 36 -8.40 10.15 -11.74
CA ARG A 36 -8.95 9.46 -10.57
C ARG A 36 -7.91 9.35 -9.45
N ARG A 37 -6.66 8.99 -9.78
CA ARG A 37 -5.54 8.96 -8.84
C ARG A 37 -5.36 10.33 -8.18
N ALA A 38 -5.26 11.40 -8.97
CA ALA A 38 -5.05 12.75 -8.44
C ALA A 38 -6.18 13.16 -7.48
N THR A 39 -7.44 12.89 -7.83
CA THR A 39 -8.58 13.16 -6.94
C THR A 39 -8.50 12.39 -5.63
N ILE A 40 -8.15 11.10 -5.68
CA ILE A 40 -8.01 10.27 -4.47
C ILE A 40 -6.87 10.77 -3.58
N LEU A 41 -5.71 11.09 -4.16
CA LEU A 41 -4.55 11.58 -3.42
C LEU A 41 -4.77 13.00 -2.85
N ALA A 42 -5.52 13.84 -3.55
CA ALA A 42 -5.95 15.13 -3.04
C ALA A 42 -6.88 14.96 -1.84
N LYS A 43 -7.90 14.10 -1.96
CA LYS A 43 -8.83 13.80 -0.87
C LYS A 43 -8.11 13.21 0.36
N LEU A 44 -7.21 12.26 0.15
CA LEU A 44 -6.38 11.68 1.21
C LEU A 44 -5.58 12.77 1.95
N GLY A 45 -5.08 13.78 1.22
CA GLY A 45 -4.34 14.90 1.78
C GLY A 45 -5.14 15.90 2.59
N GLU A 46 -6.48 15.84 2.59
CA GLU A 46 -7.32 16.73 3.42
C GLU A 46 -7.21 16.41 4.92
N ALA A 47 -6.82 15.18 5.27
CA ALA A 47 -6.58 14.77 6.65
C ALA A 47 -5.07 14.75 6.95
N PRO A 48 -4.59 15.31 8.09
CA PRO A 48 -3.16 15.35 8.42
C PRO A 48 -2.46 13.99 8.38
N VAL A 49 -3.08 12.95 8.97
CA VAL A 49 -2.55 11.57 8.94
C VAL A 49 -2.50 10.98 7.52
N GLY A 50 -3.46 11.36 6.67
CA GLY A 50 -3.51 10.94 5.28
C GLY A 50 -2.43 11.61 4.43
N ALA A 51 -2.20 12.91 4.65
CA ALA A 51 -1.12 13.66 4.00
C ALA A 51 0.27 13.09 4.35
N ASP A 52 0.56 12.88 5.63
CA ASP A 52 1.84 12.27 6.07
C ASP A 52 2.07 10.89 5.45
N THR A 53 1.04 10.02 5.51
CA THR A 53 1.11 8.67 4.96
C THR A 53 1.37 8.69 3.45
N ARG A 54 0.64 9.54 2.72
CA ARG A 54 0.82 9.74 1.28
C ARG A 54 2.26 10.16 0.97
N ASP A 55 2.73 11.20 1.64
CA ASP A 55 4.02 11.82 1.31
C ASP A 55 5.18 10.87 1.61
N ARG A 56 5.11 10.15 2.74
CA ARG A 56 6.09 9.10 3.09
C ARG A 56 6.09 7.93 2.12
N ALA A 57 4.92 7.48 1.67
CA ALA A 57 4.82 6.38 0.70
C ALA A 57 5.38 6.77 -0.66
N LEU A 58 5.01 7.95 -1.16
CA LEU A 58 5.46 8.46 -2.47
C LEU A 58 6.95 8.83 -2.50
N ALA A 59 7.57 9.09 -1.34
CA ALA A 59 9.01 9.32 -1.22
C ALA A 59 9.87 8.05 -1.38
N LYS A 60 9.32 6.86 -1.07
CA LYS A 60 10.10 5.61 -1.06
C LYS A 60 10.27 4.96 -2.43
N GLU A 61 9.23 4.96 -3.27
CA GLU A 61 9.26 4.32 -4.60
C GLU A 61 8.28 4.98 -5.59
N LYS A 62 8.40 4.62 -6.87
CA LYS A 62 7.36 4.88 -7.88
C LYS A 62 6.15 3.98 -7.61
N VAL A 63 5.26 4.43 -6.73
CA VAL A 63 3.93 3.84 -6.55
C VAL A 63 3.11 4.06 -7.81
N THR A 64 2.56 2.98 -8.37
CA THR A 64 1.67 3.06 -9.54
C THR A 64 0.26 2.74 -9.10
N PHE A 65 -0.73 3.51 -9.57
CA PHE A 65 -2.14 3.28 -9.27
C PHE A 65 -2.85 2.70 -10.49
N CYS A 66 -3.55 1.59 -10.27
CA CYS A 66 -4.29 0.88 -11.29
C CYS A 66 -5.71 0.61 -10.80
N PHE A 67 -6.68 0.84 -11.66
CA PHE A 67 -8.11 0.79 -11.34
C PHE A 67 -8.78 -0.32 -12.13
N GLY A 68 -9.64 -1.08 -11.46
CA GLY A 68 -10.43 -2.16 -12.04
C GLY A 68 -11.51 -2.60 -11.08
N ARG A 69 -12.34 -3.57 -11.48
CA ARG A 69 -13.34 -4.20 -10.59
C ARG A 69 -12.65 -5.28 -9.76
N LEU A 70 -12.71 -5.15 -8.44
CA LEU A 70 -12.23 -6.16 -7.49
C LEU A 70 -13.01 -6.03 -6.18
N GLY A 71 -13.11 -7.11 -5.40
CA GLY A 71 -13.82 -7.07 -4.12
C GLY A 71 -13.09 -6.25 -3.06
N VAL A 72 -11.75 -6.28 -3.04
CA VAL A 72 -10.91 -5.62 -2.03
C VAL A 72 -9.70 -5.00 -2.71
N SER A 73 -9.48 -3.70 -2.50
CA SER A 73 -8.28 -3.01 -3.01
C SER A 73 -7.02 -3.51 -2.32
N SER A 74 -5.90 -3.62 -3.04
CA SER A 74 -4.67 -4.24 -2.53
C SER A 74 -3.42 -3.56 -3.08
N VAL A 75 -2.26 -3.87 -2.51
CA VAL A 75 -0.95 -3.47 -3.04
C VAL A 75 -0.14 -4.72 -3.38
N THR A 76 0.46 -4.73 -4.57
CA THR A 76 1.32 -5.83 -5.01
C THR A 76 2.71 -5.72 -4.42
N THR A 77 3.48 -6.82 -4.40
CA THR A 77 4.91 -6.80 -4.02
C THR A 77 5.77 -5.90 -4.90
N SER A 78 5.29 -5.62 -6.12
CA SER A 78 5.91 -4.66 -7.05
C SER A 78 5.45 -3.20 -6.85
N GLY A 79 4.77 -2.88 -5.74
CA GLY A 79 4.37 -1.50 -5.42
C GLY A 79 3.27 -0.92 -6.31
N VAL A 80 2.52 -1.77 -7.03
CA VAL A 80 1.30 -1.36 -7.75
C VAL A 80 0.12 -1.41 -6.78
N VAL A 81 -0.54 -0.27 -6.59
CA VAL A 81 -1.77 -0.11 -5.81
C VAL A 81 -2.96 -0.37 -6.73
N LEU A 82 -3.68 -1.46 -6.47
CA LEU A 82 -4.89 -1.86 -7.17
C LEU A 82 -6.11 -1.33 -6.40
N VAL A 83 -6.85 -0.41 -7.01
CA VAL A 83 -8.01 0.25 -6.39
C VAL A 83 -9.30 -0.22 -7.06
N ASP A 84 -10.29 -0.58 -6.25
CA ASP A 84 -11.63 -0.89 -6.75
C ASP A 84 -12.30 0.35 -7.31
N GLU A 85 -12.57 0.32 -8.61
CA GLU A 85 -13.21 1.41 -9.33
C GLU A 85 -14.63 1.69 -8.84
N ALA A 86 -15.24 0.73 -8.14
CA ALA A 86 -16.58 0.87 -7.59
C ALA A 86 -16.61 1.65 -6.26
N LEU A 87 -15.46 1.97 -5.65
CA LEU A 87 -15.40 2.78 -4.43
C LEU A 87 -15.67 4.25 -4.73
N ALA A 88 -16.48 4.90 -3.88
CA ALA A 88 -16.62 6.36 -3.89
C ALA A 88 -15.29 7.03 -3.52
N THR A 89 -15.08 8.28 -3.93
CA THR A 89 -13.80 8.99 -3.75
C THR A 89 -13.33 9.00 -2.28
N SER A 90 -14.22 9.31 -1.33
CA SER A 90 -13.88 9.35 0.09
C SER A 90 -13.46 7.98 0.64
N GLU A 91 -14.19 6.92 0.26
CA GLU A 91 -13.88 5.56 0.69
C GLU A 91 -12.59 5.04 0.04
N ALA A 92 -12.41 5.33 -1.27
CA ALA A 92 -11.18 5.03 -1.99
C ALA A 92 -9.97 5.75 -1.38
N ALA A 93 -10.11 7.00 -0.95
CA ALA A 93 -9.04 7.74 -0.26
C ALA A 93 -8.67 7.10 1.07
N ALA A 94 -9.64 6.71 1.91
CA ALA A 94 -9.36 6.01 3.16
C ALA A 94 -8.66 4.67 2.90
N ARG A 95 -9.16 3.88 1.94
CA ARG A 95 -8.56 2.61 1.53
C ARG A 95 -7.16 2.79 0.95
N VAL A 96 -6.91 3.83 0.17
CA VAL A 96 -5.56 4.14 -0.33
C VAL A 96 -4.65 4.56 0.82
N GLY A 97 -5.14 5.28 1.83
CA GLY A 97 -4.39 5.57 3.06
C GLY A 97 -3.91 4.30 3.77
N HIS A 98 -4.79 3.30 3.89
CA HIS A 98 -4.40 1.96 4.36
C HIS A 98 -3.26 1.37 3.52
N LEU A 99 -3.44 1.28 2.20
CA LEU A 99 -2.47 0.62 1.31
C LEU A 99 -1.12 1.35 1.27
N LEU A 100 -1.13 2.68 1.29
CA LEU A 100 0.08 3.49 1.35
C LEU A 100 0.77 3.40 2.71
N THR A 101 0.06 3.06 3.80
CA THR A 101 0.71 2.74 5.08
C THR A 101 1.67 1.56 4.91
N HIS A 102 1.23 0.48 4.24
CA HIS A 102 2.09 -0.68 3.96
C HIS A 102 3.31 -0.33 3.10
N VAL A 103 3.12 0.54 2.10
CA VAL A 103 4.23 1.05 1.26
C VAL A 103 5.20 1.91 2.08
N ALA A 104 4.68 2.86 2.86
CA ALA A 104 5.48 3.77 3.68
C ALA A 104 6.28 3.03 4.76
N GLU A 105 5.78 1.90 5.24
CA GLU A 105 6.48 1.07 6.23
C GLU A 105 7.37 0.01 5.60
N GLY A 106 7.19 -0.28 4.31
CA GLY A 106 7.91 -1.35 3.62
C GLY A 106 7.56 -2.71 4.20
N LEU A 107 6.27 -2.95 4.45
CA LEU A 107 5.79 -4.21 5.00
C LEU A 107 6.29 -5.38 4.16
N ARG A 108 6.96 -6.33 4.83
CA ARG A 108 7.40 -7.60 4.25
C ARG A 108 6.73 -8.74 4.98
N VAL A 109 6.04 -9.58 4.20
CA VAL A 109 5.36 -10.80 4.64
C VAL A 109 6.21 -12.05 4.38
N GLU A 110 7.39 -11.84 3.81
CA GLU A 110 8.42 -12.85 3.59
C GLU A 110 9.49 -12.72 4.68
N PRO A 111 10.13 -13.83 5.09
CA PRO A 111 11.35 -13.77 5.89
C PRO A 111 12.41 -12.94 5.17
N ARG A 112 13.31 -12.32 5.93
CA ARG A 112 14.48 -11.70 5.30
C ARG A 112 15.39 -12.81 4.77
N GLU A 113 15.98 -12.57 3.61
CA GLU A 113 16.97 -13.48 3.04
C GLU A 113 18.11 -13.72 4.05
N GLY A 114 18.45 -14.99 4.27
CA GLY A 114 19.46 -15.40 5.25
C GLY A 114 19.06 -15.21 6.72
N SER A 115 17.80 -14.89 7.02
CA SER A 115 17.32 -14.83 8.41
C SER A 115 16.70 -16.14 8.88
N ASP A 116 16.95 -16.47 10.15
CA ASP A 116 16.30 -17.58 10.86
C ASP A 116 14.94 -17.18 11.46
N GLU A 117 14.34 -16.08 11.00
CA GLU A 117 13.06 -15.58 11.50
C GLU A 117 11.94 -16.62 11.27
N SER A 118 11.26 -17.04 12.34
CA SER A 118 10.16 -18.00 12.24
C SER A 118 8.95 -17.36 11.54
N CYS A 119 8.13 -18.17 10.87
CA CYS A 119 6.92 -17.66 10.23
C CYS A 119 5.89 -17.09 11.22
N GLU A 120 5.96 -17.50 12.50
CA GLU A 120 5.17 -16.90 13.57
C GLU A 120 5.57 -15.43 13.83
N VAL A 121 6.89 -15.15 13.87
CA VAL A 121 7.39 -13.77 14.04
C VAL A 121 7.02 -12.91 12.83
N VAL A 122 7.21 -13.43 11.60
CA VAL A 122 6.80 -12.73 10.37
C VAL A 122 5.30 -12.43 10.37
N THR A 123 4.47 -13.41 10.71
CA THR A 123 3.01 -13.24 10.77
C THR A 123 2.61 -12.23 11.83
N THR A 124 3.22 -12.28 13.02
CA THR A 124 2.95 -11.34 14.11
C THR A 124 3.27 -9.91 13.71
N ARG A 125 4.42 -9.69 13.05
CA ARG A 125 4.80 -8.37 12.51
C ARG A 125 3.80 -7.90 11.47
N ALA A 126 3.38 -8.77 10.55
CA ALA A 126 2.43 -8.43 9.51
C ALA A 126 1.07 -8.04 10.08
N LEU A 127 0.55 -8.79 11.06
CA LEU A 127 -0.71 -8.46 11.72
C LEU A 127 -0.65 -7.13 12.49
N ALA A 128 0.48 -6.79 13.10
CA ALA A 128 0.65 -5.48 13.73
C ALA A 128 0.59 -4.33 12.71
N ALA A 129 1.23 -4.50 11.54
CA ALA A 129 1.14 -3.52 10.46
C ALA A 129 -0.30 -3.39 9.91
N GLU A 130 -1.02 -4.50 9.77
CA GLU A 130 -2.43 -4.47 9.37
C GLU A 130 -3.33 -3.76 10.39
N ALA A 131 -3.13 -4.02 11.68
CA ALA A 131 -3.89 -3.37 12.74
C ALA A 131 -3.73 -1.84 12.70
N LYS A 132 -2.50 -1.37 12.48
CA LYS A 132 -2.19 0.04 12.28
C LYS A 132 -2.86 0.61 11.03
N ALA A 133 -2.71 -0.07 9.88
CA ALA A 133 -3.28 0.38 8.61
C ALA A 133 -4.82 0.45 8.65
N LEU A 134 -5.48 -0.54 9.27
CA LEU A 134 -6.93 -0.53 9.50
C LEU A 134 -7.37 0.59 10.44
N SER A 135 -6.59 0.87 11.50
CA SER A 135 -6.89 1.97 12.42
C SER A 135 -6.83 3.33 11.71
N ILE A 136 -5.83 3.53 10.84
CA ILE A 136 -5.72 4.71 9.98
C ILE A 136 -6.90 4.78 9.00
N GLU A 137 -7.24 3.67 8.35
CA GLU A 137 -8.38 3.61 7.43
C GLU A 137 -9.68 4.05 8.08
N LEU A 138 -9.99 3.53 9.27
CA LEU A 138 -11.20 3.88 10.01
C LEU A 138 -11.21 5.35 10.42
N GLY A 139 -10.06 5.87 10.87
CA GLY A 139 -9.88 7.31 11.12
C GLY A 139 -10.19 8.16 9.89
N LEU A 140 -9.64 7.79 8.73
CA LEU A 140 -9.85 8.49 7.46
C LEU A 140 -11.30 8.39 6.97
N ARG A 141 -11.93 7.21 7.06
CA ARG A 141 -13.35 7.02 6.73
C ARG A 141 -14.22 8.00 7.51
N ARG A 142 -13.99 8.08 8.83
CA ARG A 142 -14.72 9.02 9.70
C ARG A 142 -14.44 10.48 9.34
N ALA A 143 -13.18 10.85 9.10
CA ALA A 143 -12.80 12.20 8.71
C ALA A 143 -13.42 12.62 7.36
N PHE A 144 -13.64 11.67 6.45
CA PHE A 144 -14.23 11.92 5.14
C PHE A 144 -15.74 11.70 5.06
N GLY A 145 -16.39 11.47 6.21
CA GLY A 145 -17.84 11.28 6.30
C GLY A 145 -18.35 9.99 5.63
N VAL A 146 -17.51 8.96 5.51
CA VAL A 146 -17.93 7.64 5.03
C VAL A 146 -18.75 6.98 6.13
N SER A 147 -20.06 6.88 5.93
CA SER A 147 -20.94 6.23 6.89
C SER A 147 -20.76 4.70 6.85
N PRO A 148 -20.97 3.99 7.97
CA PRO A 148 -20.96 2.53 7.96
C PRO A 148 -21.98 1.91 7.01
N ALA A 149 -23.09 2.62 6.71
CA ALA A 149 -24.12 2.14 5.79
C ALA A 149 -23.68 2.23 4.31
N ASP A 150 -22.83 3.20 3.99
CA ASP A 150 -22.33 3.44 2.63
C ASP A 150 -21.03 2.69 2.35
N ALA A 151 -20.31 2.27 3.39
CA ALA A 151 -19.06 1.54 3.25
C ALA A 151 -19.28 0.17 2.59
N ARG A 152 -18.56 -0.08 1.49
CA ARG A 152 -18.59 -1.39 0.80
C ARG A 152 -18.05 -2.50 1.68
N VAL A 153 -17.02 -2.19 2.48
CA VAL A 153 -16.42 -3.11 3.44
C VAL A 153 -16.73 -2.62 4.84
N ARG A 154 -17.43 -3.44 5.63
CA ARG A 154 -17.75 -3.17 7.03
C ARG A 154 -16.98 -4.16 7.90
N TYR A 155 -16.19 -3.66 8.84
CA TYR A 155 -15.51 -4.55 9.80
C TYR A 155 -16.42 -4.79 11.01
N ALA A 156 -16.51 -6.06 11.45
CA ALA A 156 -17.36 -6.41 12.58
C ALA A 156 -16.94 -5.72 13.89
N PHE A 157 -15.65 -5.34 14.02
CA PHE A 157 -15.11 -4.67 15.20
C PHE A 157 -15.28 -3.13 15.20
N GLU A 158 -15.87 -2.52 14.17
CA GLU A 158 -15.92 -1.05 14.05
C GLU A 158 -16.62 -0.38 15.24
N SER A 159 -17.70 -0.96 15.75
CA SER A 159 -18.41 -0.42 16.92
C SER A 159 -17.50 -0.39 18.15
N ASP A 160 -16.84 -1.50 18.45
CA ASP A 160 -15.96 -1.63 19.60
C ASP A 160 -14.71 -0.75 19.46
N PHE A 161 -14.19 -0.60 18.24
CA PHE A 161 -13.09 0.32 17.93
C PHE A 161 -13.44 1.76 18.32
N TRP A 162 -14.66 2.23 18.01
CA TRP A 162 -15.06 3.60 18.34
C TRP A 162 -15.40 3.79 19.81
N ALA A 163 -15.88 2.75 20.50
CA ALA A 163 -16.10 2.76 21.94
C ALA A 163 -14.79 2.70 22.76
N THR A 164 -13.72 2.18 22.16
CA THR A 164 -12.41 2.03 22.80
C THR A 164 -11.64 3.35 22.83
N PRO A 165 -10.94 3.67 23.95
CA PRO A 165 -10.04 4.83 24.02
C PRO A 165 -9.02 4.82 22.88
N GLU A 166 -8.72 6.00 22.32
CA GLU A 166 -7.89 6.12 21.12
C GLU A 166 -6.56 5.36 21.21
N GLN A 167 -5.90 5.42 22.37
CA GLN A 167 -4.60 4.79 22.61
C GLN A 167 -4.67 3.25 22.62
N ALA A 168 -5.85 2.67 22.80
CA ALA A 168 -6.07 1.22 22.86
C ALA A 168 -6.70 0.64 21.57
N ARG A 169 -7.06 1.49 20.60
CA ARG A 169 -7.77 1.07 19.39
C ARG A 169 -6.98 0.12 18.51
N GLU A 170 -5.71 0.42 18.25
CA GLU A 170 -4.85 -0.46 17.44
C GLU A 170 -4.67 -1.84 18.10
N ALA A 171 -4.50 -1.87 19.42
CA ALA A 171 -4.39 -3.11 20.18
C ALA A 171 -5.68 -3.96 20.09
N LEU A 172 -6.85 -3.31 20.09
CA LEU A 172 -8.13 -3.99 19.86
C LEU A 172 -8.18 -4.62 18.46
N VAL A 173 -7.77 -3.89 17.41
CA VAL A 173 -7.74 -4.43 16.05
C VAL A 173 -6.77 -5.62 15.96
N LEU A 174 -5.58 -5.50 16.53
CA LEU A 174 -4.60 -6.60 16.55
C LEU A 174 -5.13 -7.83 17.28
N ALA A 175 -5.79 -7.65 18.42
CA ALA A 175 -6.44 -8.75 19.15
C ALA A 175 -7.53 -9.41 18.30
N TYR A 176 -8.34 -8.62 17.60
CA TYR A 176 -9.37 -9.11 16.69
C TYR A 176 -8.77 -9.95 15.55
N LEU A 177 -7.73 -9.44 14.87
CA LEU A 177 -7.07 -10.16 13.77
C LEU A 177 -6.44 -11.48 14.22
N ARG A 178 -5.89 -11.54 15.44
CA ARG A 178 -5.36 -12.79 16.01
C ARG A 178 -6.45 -13.80 16.35
N ALA A 179 -7.60 -13.34 16.83
CA ALA A 179 -8.74 -14.18 17.14
C ALA A 179 -9.43 -14.75 15.89
N HIS A 180 -9.20 -14.15 14.72
CA HIS A 180 -9.83 -14.52 13.45
C HIS A 180 -8.77 -14.85 12.39
N PRO A 181 -7.96 -15.91 12.57
CA PRO A 181 -6.82 -16.17 11.70
C PRO A 181 -7.21 -16.46 10.25
N ASP A 182 -8.40 -17.04 10.05
CA ASP A 182 -8.99 -17.39 8.75
C ASP A 182 -9.96 -16.33 8.21
N GLY A 183 -9.94 -15.14 8.81
CA GLY A 183 -10.75 -14.00 8.38
C GLY A 183 -12.07 -13.89 9.13
N ALA A 184 -12.80 -12.84 8.81
CA ALA A 184 -14.08 -12.48 9.40
C ALA A 184 -14.88 -11.62 8.40
N PRO A 185 -16.17 -11.32 8.63
CA PRO A 185 -16.89 -10.39 7.78
C PRO A 185 -16.13 -9.07 7.57
N GLY A 186 -15.80 -8.78 6.31
CA GLY A 186 -15.03 -7.60 5.90
C GLY A 186 -13.51 -7.72 6.01
N ILE A 187 -12.97 -8.86 6.46
CA ILE A 187 -11.52 -9.10 6.61
C ILE A 187 -11.16 -10.45 5.97
N ASP A 188 -10.17 -10.43 5.09
CA ASP A 188 -9.63 -11.65 4.51
C ASP A 188 -8.92 -12.53 5.55
N ALA A 189 -8.55 -13.75 5.17
CA ALA A 189 -7.77 -14.68 5.97
C ALA A 189 -6.30 -14.23 6.13
N LEU A 190 -6.08 -13.11 6.82
CA LEU A 190 -4.79 -12.43 6.89
C LEU A 190 -3.75 -13.27 7.62
N ALA A 191 -4.03 -13.76 8.83
CA ALA A 191 -3.03 -14.48 9.61
C ALA A 191 -2.64 -15.82 8.96
N SER A 192 -3.62 -16.64 8.57
CA SER A 192 -3.33 -17.90 7.89
C SER A 192 -2.73 -17.68 6.50
N GLY A 193 -3.13 -16.62 5.81
CA GLY A 193 -2.53 -16.18 4.54
C GLY A 193 -1.06 -15.75 4.68
N TYR A 194 -0.71 -14.96 5.69
CA TYR A 194 0.68 -14.57 5.99
C TYR A 194 1.53 -15.78 6.36
N ALA A 195 1.03 -16.62 7.25
CA ALA A 195 1.75 -17.82 7.67
C ALA A 195 2.02 -18.77 6.49
N ARG A 196 1.04 -18.93 5.59
CA ARG A 196 1.20 -19.71 4.35
C ARG A 196 2.27 -19.12 3.43
N ARG A 197 2.17 -17.83 3.08
CA ARG A 197 3.14 -17.16 2.19
C ARG A 197 4.56 -17.21 2.74
N CYS A 198 4.72 -17.08 4.06
CA CYS A 198 6.03 -17.21 4.69
C CYS A 198 6.60 -18.62 4.50
N ARG A 199 5.82 -19.69 4.73
CA ARG A 199 6.27 -21.07 4.52
C ARG A 199 6.66 -21.31 3.07
N GLU A 200 5.81 -20.90 2.13
CA GLU A 200 6.08 -21.00 0.69
C GLU A 200 7.39 -20.31 0.30
N ALA A 201 7.66 -19.12 0.84
CA ALA A 201 8.91 -18.40 0.60
C ALA A 201 10.14 -19.11 1.19
N ARG A 202 10.02 -19.72 2.38
CA ARG A 202 11.10 -20.51 3.00
C ARG A 202 11.41 -21.77 2.19
N ASP A 203 10.38 -22.48 1.75
CA ASP A 203 10.51 -23.70 0.96
C ASP A 203 11.17 -23.38 -0.39
N ALA A 204 10.74 -22.30 -1.05
CA ALA A 204 11.33 -21.84 -2.31
C ALA A 204 12.80 -21.40 -2.18
N SER A 205 13.21 -20.89 -1.01
CA SER A 205 14.59 -20.49 -0.73
C SER A 205 15.49 -21.70 -0.43
N SER A 206 14.93 -22.75 0.17
CA SER A 206 15.66 -23.98 0.52
C SER A 206 15.92 -24.90 -0.69
N ALA A 207 15.17 -24.69 -1.78
CA ALA A 207 15.30 -25.45 -3.02
C ALA A 207 16.33 -24.86 -4.02
N ARG A 208 16.96 -23.73 -3.69
CA ARG A 208 17.97 -23.05 -4.50
C ARG A 208 19.37 -23.37 -4.00
#